data_AF-A0A352VJW5-F1
#
_entry.id   AF-A0A352VJW5-F1
#
_cell.length_a   1.000
_cell.length_b   1.000
_cell.length_c   1.000
_cell.angle_alpha   90.00
_cell.angle_beta   90.00
_cell.angle_gamma   90.00
#
_symmetry.space_group_name_H-M   'P 1'
#
loop_
_entity.id
_entity.type
_entity.pdbx_description
1 polymer ?
#
loop_
_entity_poly.entity_id
_entity_poly.type
_entity_poly.pdbx_seq_one_letter_code
_entity_poly.pdbx_strand_id
1 'polypeptide(L)'
;MHLEPHHHVGRRARHARCHREVRSRGALRVSRLKDLPPGVARVLWLGATLFWAVQLSLYLLGGLSLLDTILLATLLIAIPALAIAQVPLAQEALIERLPAYWSSIATLWVLGTISWLVGTRTEGLAAIGLTLLPPVPFIAWTLGLTAAGLGIIVVFRQVALGLRVRESPLLRSLLPRTAEERGVFAILSLAAGVGEEVAYRGYAIPVLIPVVGSVGALLLTSAVFGVLHVYQGTLGIFRTAVMGATLAGGFLLSGSLLPAIIAHTAIDLLAGILIADKLLLPLNSHGVGGVDETLQES
;
A
#
# COMPACT_ATOMS: atom_id res chain seq x y z
N MET A 1 -37.19 -61.33 9.52
CA MET A 1 -36.36 -60.39 10.31
C MET A 1 -35.14 -60.04 9.44
N HIS A 2 -35.28 -59.06 8.55
CA HIS A 2 -34.18 -58.56 7.71
C HIS A 2 -34.27 -57.03 7.69
N LEU A 3 -33.22 -56.37 8.16
CA LEU A 3 -33.04 -54.91 8.17
C LEU A 3 -32.17 -54.53 6.98
N GLU A 4 -32.71 -53.69 6.09
CA GLU A 4 -31.96 -52.96 5.05
C GLU A 4 -31.48 -51.62 5.62
N PRO A 5 -30.21 -51.21 5.44
CA PRO A 5 -29.75 -49.89 5.86
C PRO A 5 -29.17 -49.08 4.69
N HIS A 6 -29.95 -48.22 4.03
CA HIS A 6 -29.37 -47.23 3.11
C HIS A 6 -30.16 -45.94 3.11
N HIS A 7 -29.49 -44.80 3.38
CA HIS A 7 -29.64 -43.52 2.65
C HIS A 7 -29.00 -42.25 3.31
N HIS A 8 -28.10 -42.35 4.29
CA HIS A 8 -27.46 -41.13 4.85
C HIS A 8 -26.03 -40.81 4.37
N VAL A 9 -25.35 -41.72 3.66
CA VAL A 9 -23.93 -41.52 3.28
C VAL A 9 -23.76 -40.69 1.99
N GLY A 10 -24.76 -40.68 1.09
CA GLY A 10 -24.64 -40.05 -0.23
C GLY A 10 -24.70 -38.51 -0.26
N ARG A 11 -25.38 -37.86 0.70
CA ARG A 11 -25.53 -36.38 0.71
C ARG A 11 -24.30 -35.64 1.24
N ARG A 12 -23.59 -36.20 2.22
CA ARG A 12 -22.35 -35.59 2.75
C ARG A 12 -21.19 -35.67 1.76
N ALA A 13 -21.09 -36.79 1.02
CA ALA A 13 -20.07 -36.95 -0.01
C ALA A 13 -20.22 -35.96 -1.17
N ARG A 14 -21.46 -35.64 -1.58
CA ARG A 14 -21.72 -34.65 -2.65
C ARG A 14 -21.40 -33.22 -2.23
N HIS A 15 -21.72 -32.82 -0.98
CA HIS A 15 -21.34 -31.51 -0.45
C HIS A 15 -19.81 -31.35 -0.31
N ALA A 16 -19.12 -32.37 0.18
CA ALA A 16 -17.66 -32.36 0.29
C ALA A 16 -16.96 -32.31 -1.08
N ARG A 17 -17.55 -32.96 -2.10
CA ARG A 17 -17.04 -32.94 -3.48
C ARG A 17 -17.27 -31.58 -4.15
N CYS A 18 -18.43 -30.97 -3.94
CA CYS A 18 -18.75 -29.62 -4.43
C CYS A 18 -17.83 -28.56 -3.78
N HIS A 19 -17.60 -28.62 -2.46
CA HIS A 19 -16.63 -27.75 -1.79
C HIS A 19 -15.19 -27.95 -2.27
N ARG A 20 -14.78 -29.17 -2.64
CA ARG A 20 -13.46 -29.43 -3.26
C ARG A 20 -13.36 -28.90 -4.69
N GLU A 21 -14.41 -29.03 -5.50
CA GLU A 21 -14.42 -28.52 -6.88
C GLU A 21 -14.47 -26.99 -6.95
N VAL A 22 -15.14 -26.32 -6.02
CA VAL A 22 -15.11 -24.85 -5.93
C VAL A 22 -13.73 -24.37 -5.48
N ARG A 23 -13.07 -25.08 -4.56
CA ARG A 23 -11.72 -24.73 -4.10
C ARG A 23 -10.64 -25.00 -5.16
N SER A 24 -10.86 -25.93 -6.09
CA SER A 24 -9.91 -26.25 -7.16
C SER A 24 -10.06 -25.37 -8.41
N ARG A 25 -11.21 -24.70 -8.59
CA ARG A 25 -11.47 -23.83 -9.76
C ARG A 25 -11.00 -22.38 -9.60
N GLY A 26 -10.64 -21.95 -8.38
CA GLY A 26 -10.28 -20.55 -8.10
C GLY A 26 -8.78 -20.25 -7.94
N ALA A 27 -7.91 -21.27 -7.92
CA ALA A 27 -6.48 -21.04 -7.83
C ALA A 27 -5.90 -20.99 -9.25
N LEU A 28 -5.74 -19.78 -9.80
CA LEU A 28 -4.80 -19.55 -10.90
C LEU A 28 -3.44 -20.08 -10.45
N ARG A 29 -3.11 -21.31 -10.88
CA ARG A 29 -1.83 -21.96 -10.58
C ARG A 29 -0.79 -21.37 -11.53
N VAL A 30 -0.47 -20.09 -11.31
CA VAL A 30 0.63 -19.40 -11.99
C VAL A 30 1.91 -20.08 -11.53
N SER A 31 2.33 -21.08 -12.29
CA SER A 31 3.53 -21.86 -12.00
C SER A 31 4.73 -21.35 -12.82
N ARG A 32 4.46 -20.62 -13.92
CA ARG A 32 5.47 -20.05 -14.80
C ARG A 32 5.12 -18.60 -15.17
N LEU A 33 6.14 -17.79 -15.40
CA LEU A 33 6.01 -16.40 -15.90
C LEU A 33 5.17 -16.30 -17.19
N LYS A 34 5.16 -17.37 -18.01
CA LYS A 34 4.37 -17.45 -19.25
C LYS A 34 2.86 -17.55 -19.02
N ASP A 35 2.44 -17.87 -17.80
CA ASP A 35 1.03 -18.03 -17.43
C ASP A 35 0.42 -16.68 -16.95
N LEU A 36 1.21 -15.60 -16.87
CA LEU A 36 0.75 -14.28 -16.43
C LEU A 36 -0.07 -13.58 -17.52
N PRO A 37 -1.08 -12.76 -17.13
CA PRO A 37 -1.77 -11.90 -18.08
C PRO A 37 -0.78 -11.01 -18.86
N PRO A 38 -0.97 -10.81 -20.18
CA PRO A 38 -0.02 -10.03 -21.00
C PRO A 38 0.24 -8.61 -20.50
N GLY A 39 -0.75 -7.98 -19.86
CA GLY A 39 -0.59 -6.68 -19.20
C GLY A 39 0.39 -6.73 -18.03
N VAL A 40 0.26 -7.73 -17.16
CA VAL A 40 1.12 -7.96 -16.00
C VAL A 40 2.55 -8.26 -16.44
N ALA A 41 2.73 -9.18 -17.39
CA ALA A 41 4.04 -9.53 -17.91
C ALA A 41 4.78 -8.31 -18.51
N ARG A 42 4.07 -7.44 -19.26
CA ARG A 42 4.65 -6.20 -19.81
C ARG A 42 5.12 -5.24 -18.72
N VAL A 43 4.32 -5.03 -17.67
CA VAL A 43 4.71 -4.16 -16.54
C VAL A 43 5.97 -4.70 -15.85
N LEU A 44 6.04 -6.01 -15.61
CA LEU A 44 7.20 -6.65 -14.97
C LEU A 44 8.47 -6.53 -15.83
N TRP A 45 8.37 -6.77 -17.14
CA TRP A 45 9.51 -6.62 -18.05
C TRP A 45 9.98 -5.17 -18.14
N LEU A 46 9.05 -4.22 -18.30
CA LEU A 46 9.39 -2.80 -18.31
C LEU A 46 10.03 -2.38 -16.99
N GLY A 47 9.47 -2.81 -15.86
CA GLY A 47 10.02 -2.56 -14.52
C GLY A 47 11.44 -3.12 -14.37
N ALA A 48 11.71 -4.33 -14.85
CA ALA A 48 13.04 -4.94 -14.82
C ALA A 48 14.05 -4.17 -15.69
N THR A 49 13.64 -3.75 -16.89
CA THR A 49 14.50 -2.93 -17.78
C THR A 49 14.80 -1.57 -17.15
N LEU A 50 13.77 -0.89 -16.64
CA LEU A 50 13.93 0.41 -15.98
C LEU A 50 14.75 0.30 -14.70
N PHE A 51 14.63 -0.79 -13.93
CA PHE A 51 15.41 -1.04 -12.74
C PHE A 51 16.91 -0.99 -13.06
N TRP A 52 17.35 -1.76 -14.05
CA TRP A 52 18.76 -1.78 -14.44
C TRP A 52 19.22 -0.47 -15.05
N ALA A 53 18.37 0.19 -15.85
CA ALA A 53 18.69 1.49 -16.43
C ALA A 53 18.89 2.57 -15.34
N VAL A 54 17.99 2.63 -14.35
CA VAL A 54 18.07 3.58 -13.23
C VAL A 54 19.23 3.25 -12.31
N GLN A 55 19.42 1.98 -11.95
CA GLN A 55 20.53 1.53 -11.11
C GLN A 55 21.87 1.91 -11.75
N LEU A 56 22.06 1.63 -13.05
CA LEU A 56 23.28 1.93 -13.77
C LEU A 56 23.49 3.44 -13.90
N SER A 57 22.42 4.21 -14.15
CA SER A 57 22.51 5.68 -14.24
C SER A 57 22.91 6.30 -12.89
N LEU A 58 22.32 5.84 -11.78
CA LEU A 58 22.68 6.31 -10.44
C LEU A 58 24.14 5.94 -10.09
N TYR A 59 24.62 4.79 -10.53
CA TYR A 59 26.00 4.35 -10.30
C TYR A 59 27.01 5.14 -11.14
N LEU A 60 26.80 5.22 -12.45
CA LEU A 60 27.75 5.83 -13.39
C LEU A 60 27.71 7.37 -13.39
N LEU A 61 26.52 7.95 -13.24
CA LEU A 61 26.32 9.40 -13.36
C LEU A 61 26.07 10.07 -11.99
N GLY A 62 25.43 9.36 -11.07
CA GLY A 62 25.10 9.88 -9.73
C GLY A 62 26.21 9.72 -8.69
N GLY A 63 27.25 8.93 -8.98
CA GLY A 63 28.37 8.68 -8.05
C GLY A 63 27.96 7.98 -6.75
N LEU A 64 26.80 7.32 -6.72
CA LEU A 64 26.28 6.62 -5.55
C LEU A 64 26.94 5.25 -5.38
N SER A 65 26.96 4.75 -4.14
CA SER A 65 27.48 3.41 -3.84
C SER A 65 26.63 2.32 -4.52
N LEU A 66 27.24 1.18 -4.86
CA LEU A 66 26.50 0.05 -5.47
C LEU A 66 25.27 -0.33 -4.64
N LEU A 67 25.42 -0.39 -3.31
CA LEU A 67 24.34 -0.70 -2.38
C LEU A 67 23.19 0.33 -2.48
N ASP A 68 23.50 1.62 -2.53
CA ASP A 68 22.47 2.66 -2.66
C ASP A 68 21.76 2.61 -3.99
N THR A 69 22.49 2.38 -5.08
CA THR A 69 21.91 2.34 -6.42
C THR A 69 20.91 1.18 -6.54
N ILE A 70 21.22 0.03 -5.94
CA ILE A 70 20.33 -1.14 -5.91
C ILE A 70 19.10 -0.86 -5.06
N LEU A 71 19.28 -0.32 -3.84
CA LEU A 71 18.16 -0.06 -2.95
C LEU A 71 17.25 1.05 -3.48
N LEU A 72 17.79 2.15 -4.01
CA LEU A 72 17.01 3.18 -4.69
C LEU A 72 16.29 2.65 -5.93
N ALA A 73 16.95 1.88 -6.81
CA ALA A 73 16.25 1.28 -7.95
C ALA A 73 15.14 0.32 -7.50
N THR A 74 15.32 -0.37 -6.38
CA THR A 74 14.29 -1.24 -5.78
C THR A 74 13.08 -0.40 -5.32
N LEU A 75 13.32 0.66 -4.54
CA LEU A 75 12.29 1.53 -4.00
C LEU A 75 11.56 2.33 -5.09
N LEU A 76 12.29 2.87 -6.05
CA LEU A 76 11.76 3.78 -7.06
C LEU A 76 11.14 3.06 -8.26
N ILE A 77 11.58 1.83 -8.57
CA ILE A 77 11.15 1.12 -9.77
C ILE A 77 10.56 -0.26 -9.44
N ALA A 78 11.30 -1.14 -8.76
CA ALA A 78 10.87 -2.53 -8.60
C ALA A 78 9.58 -2.65 -7.79
N ILE A 79 9.49 -2.00 -6.61
CA ILE A 79 8.29 -2.07 -5.77
C ILE A 79 7.08 -1.41 -6.46
N PRO A 80 7.18 -0.21 -7.08
CA PRO A 80 6.08 0.35 -7.87
C PRO A 80 5.63 -0.54 -9.03
N ALA A 81 6.56 -1.17 -9.76
CA ALA A 81 6.21 -2.09 -10.84
C ALA A 81 5.44 -3.31 -10.31
N LEU A 82 5.86 -3.87 -9.16
CA LEU A 82 5.14 -4.94 -8.48
C LEU A 82 3.77 -4.49 -7.99
N ALA A 83 3.66 -3.28 -7.43
CA ALA A 83 2.39 -2.71 -6.98
C ALA A 83 1.39 -2.53 -8.13
N ILE A 84 1.85 -2.09 -9.31
CA ILE A 84 1.01 -1.99 -10.52
C ILE A 84 0.62 -3.39 -11.01
N ALA A 85 1.59 -4.32 -11.08
CA ALA A 85 1.37 -5.69 -11.52
C ALA A 85 0.39 -6.46 -10.64
N GLN A 86 0.33 -6.16 -9.33
CA GLN A 86 -0.57 -6.85 -8.39
C GLN A 86 -2.04 -6.50 -8.61
N VAL A 87 -2.37 -5.29 -9.08
CA VAL A 87 -3.76 -4.80 -9.17
C VAL A 87 -4.68 -5.74 -9.97
N PRO A 88 -4.39 -6.09 -11.23
CA PRO A 88 -5.26 -6.98 -11.99
C PRO A 88 -5.31 -8.40 -11.39
N LEU A 89 -4.22 -8.88 -10.79
CA LEU A 89 -4.18 -10.19 -10.13
C LEU A 89 -5.05 -10.22 -8.87
N ALA A 90 -5.04 -9.13 -8.11
CA ALA A 90 -5.80 -8.98 -6.87
C ALA A 90 -7.31 -8.79 -7.12
N GLN A 91 -7.69 -8.25 -8.28
CA GLN A 91 -9.11 -8.09 -8.65
C GLN A 91 -9.81 -9.43 -8.92
N GLU A 92 -9.07 -10.44 -9.36
CA GLU A 92 -9.59 -11.78 -9.63
C GLU A 92 -9.59 -12.68 -8.38
N ALA A 93 -8.91 -12.25 -7.31
CA ALA A 93 -8.76 -13.02 -6.08
C ALA A 93 -9.76 -12.58 -5.00
N LEU A 94 -10.28 -13.55 -4.23
CA LEU A 94 -10.96 -13.24 -2.97
C LEU A 94 -9.90 -12.86 -1.93
N ILE A 95 -9.84 -11.57 -1.59
CA ILE A 95 -8.84 -11.07 -0.64
C ILE A 95 -9.33 -11.27 0.79
N GLU A 96 -8.61 -12.13 1.51
CA GLU A 96 -8.74 -12.24 2.95
C GLU A 96 -7.94 -11.11 3.62
N ARG A 97 -8.61 -10.29 4.44
CA ARG A 97 -8.03 -9.09 5.06
C ARG A 97 -6.86 -9.40 5.97
N LEU A 98 -7.01 -10.36 6.89
CA LEU A 98 -5.98 -10.66 7.88
C LEU A 98 -4.66 -11.15 7.24
N PRO A 99 -4.66 -12.12 6.31
CA PRO A 99 -3.45 -12.48 5.56
C PRO A 99 -2.84 -11.30 4.80
N ALA A 100 -3.67 -10.47 4.16
CA ALA A 100 -3.20 -9.27 3.46
C ALA A 100 -2.50 -8.29 4.42
N TYR A 101 -3.07 -8.05 5.60
CA TYR A 101 -2.45 -7.17 6.61
C TYR A 101 -1.14 -7.75 7.13
N TRP A 102 -1.09 -9.03 7.49
CA TRP A 102 0.14 -9.65 8.01
C TRP A 102 1.26 -9.70 6.98
N SER A 103 0.93 -10.01 5.72
CA SER A 103 1.92 -9.98 4.63
C SER A 103 2.45 -8.57 4.37
N SER A 104 1.59 -7.56 4.46
CA SER A 104 1.98 -6.15 4.34
C SER A 104 2.84 -5.71 5.52
N ILE A 105 2.48 -6.04 6.75
CA ILE A 105 3.27 -5.78 7.97
C ILE A 105 4.68 -6.36 7.81
N ALA A 106 4.79 -7.63 7.42
CA ALA A 106 6.09 -8.28 7.22
C ALA A 106 6.93 -7.58 6.15
N THR A 107 6.31 -7.24 5.02
CA THR A 107 6.98 -6.53 3.92
C THR A 107 7.48 -5.15 4.35
N LEU A 108 6.66 -4.40 5.08
CA LEU A 108 6.99 -3.06 5.57
C LEU A 108 8.13 -3.08 6.60
N TRP A 109 8.15 -4.07 7.50
CA TRP A 109 9.27 -4.24 8.42
C TRP A 109 10.56 -4.63 7.71
N VAL A 110 10.51 -5.52 6.72
CA VAL A 110 11.70 -5.89 5.92
C VAL A 110 12.22 -4.66 5.17
N LEU A 111 11.33 -3.94 4.49
CA LEU A 111 11.67 -2.73 3.73
C LEU A 111 12.28 -1.65 4.62
N GLY A 112 11.61 -1.35 5.73
CA GLY A 112 12.03 -0.35 6.71
C GLY A 112 13.36 -0.74 7.36
N THR A 113 13.54 -2.02 7.73
CA THR A 113 14.79 -2.49 8.34
C THR A 113 15.96 -2.43 7.39
N ILE A 114 15.79 -2.86 6.12
CA ILE A 114 16.85 -2.75 5.11
C ILE A 114 17.22 -1.28 4.90
N SER A 115 16.22 -0.41 4.75
CA SER A 115 16.45 1.03 4.53
C SER A 115 17.09 1.71 5.74
N TRP A 116 16.72 1.30 6.96
CA TRP A 116 17.35 1.74 8.20
C TRP A 116 18.83 1.32 8.22
N LEU A 117 19.13 0.02 8.07
CA LEU A 117 20.49 -0.50 8.11
C LEU A 117 21.39 0.15 7.06
N VAL A 118 20.89 0.29 5.82
CA VAL A 118 21.64 0.91 4.73
C VAL A 118 21.79 2.41 4.96
N GLY A 119 20.74 3.10 5.41
CA GLY A 119 20.77 4.55 5.62
C GLY A 119 21.64 4.99 6.79
N THR A 120 21.73 4.19 7.86
CA THR A 120 22.52 4.54 9.05
C THR A 120 23.97 4.08 8.98
N ARG A 121 24.40 3.44 7.89
CA ARG A 121 25.69 2.72 7.81
C ARG A 121 26.92 3.63 7.95
N THR A 122 26.81 4.92 7.62
CA THR A 122 27.91 5.89 7.66
C THR A 122 27.74 6.87 8.82
N GLU A 123 26.68 7.67 8.78
CA GLU A 123 26.45 8.79 9.70
C GLU A 123 25.44 8.47 10.83
N GLY A 124 25.12 7.19 11.01
CA GLY A 124 24.24 6.72 12.08
C GLY A 124 22.78 7.18 11.94
N LEU A 125 22.08 7.30 13.07
CA LEU A 125 20.64 7.60 13.12
C LEU A 125 20.29 8.99 12.54
N ALA A 126 21.20 9.95 12.67
CA ALA A 126 21.00 11.31 12.17
C ALA A 126 20.95 11.36 10.63
N ALA A 127 21.64 10.45 9.94
CA ALA A 127 21.68 10.35 8.48
C ALA A 127 20.29 10.19 7.85
N ILE A 128 19.41 9.49 8.57
CA ILE A 128 18.03 9.23 8.16
C ILE A 128 17.01 10.10 8.90
N GLY A 129 17.47 11.12 9.61
CA GLY A 129 16.60 12.04 10.33
C GLY A 129 15.98 11.49 11.61
N LEU A 130 16.48 10.40 12.19
CA LEU A 130 16.05 9.95 13.52
C LEU A 130 16.70 10.83 14.60
N THR A 131 16.24 12.08 14.65
CA THR A 131 16.69 13.14 15.55
C THR A 131 15.54 13.49 16.50
N LEU A 132 15.85 13.72 17.77
CA LEU A 132 14.85 14.18 18.74
C LEU A 132 14.68 15.69 18.64
N LEU A 133 13.44 16.13 18.46
CA LEU A 133 13.08 17.54 18.57
C LEU A 133 12.74 17.90 20.02
N PRO A 134 12.91 19.17 20.43
CA PRO A 134 12.34 19.67 21.67
C PRO A 134 10.82 19.43 21.72
N PRO A 135 10.20 19.34 22.92
CA PRO A 135 8.79 18.93 23.04
C PRO A 135 7.80 19.77 22.24
N VAL A 136 7.98 21.10 22.23
CA VAL A 136 7.07 22.02 21.52
C VAL A 136 7.07 21.81 20.01
N PRO A 137 8.22 21.92 19.28
CA PRO A 137 8.24 21.66 17.85
C PRO A 137 7.88 20.22 17.50
N PHE A 138 8.23 19.23 18.34
CA PHE A 138 7.81 17.84 18.15
C PHE A 138 6.29 17.71 18.10
N ILE A 139 5.58 18.25 19.10
CA ILE A 139 4.12 18.22 19.17
C ILE A 139 3.51 19.03 18.02
N ALA A 140 4.04 20.22 17.74
CA ALA A 140 3.53 21.09 16.69
C ALA A 140 3.62 20.44 15.30
N TRP A 141 4.77 19.85 14.94
CA TRP A 141 4.94 19.14 13.68
C TRP A 141 4.07 17.89 13.60
N THR A 142 3.97 17.11 14.67
CA THR A 142 3.15 15.88 14.69
C THR A 142 1.67 16.22 14.49
N LEU A 143 1.13 17.19 15.24
CA LEU A 143 -0.26 17.60 15.12
C LEU A 143 -0.52 18.31 13.78
N GLY A 144 0.39 19.16 13.33
CA GLY A 144 0.29 19.88 12.06
C GLY A 144 0.25 18.93 10.85
N LEU A 145 1.16 17.95 10.80
CA LEU A 145 1.18 16.94 9.74
C LEU A 145 -0.05 16.04 9.78
N THR A 146 -0.48 15.62 10.98
CA THR A 146 -1.71 14.82 11.13
C THR A 146 -2.92 15.60 10.63
N ALA A 147 -3.08 16.87 11.03
CA ALA A 147 -4.18 17.72 10.61
C ALA A 147 -4.15 17.98 9.10
N ALA A 148 -2.97 18.25 8.53
CA ALA A 148 -2.80 18.44 7.08
C ALA A 148 -3.18 17.16 6.32
N GLY A 149 -2.75 15.99 6.78
CA GLY A 149 -3.11 14.71 6.18
C GLY A 149 -4.60 14.42 6.19
N LEU A 150 -5.27 14.64 7.33
CA LEU A 150 -6.73 14.52 7.42
C LEU A 150 -7.43 15.54 6.51
N GLY A 151 -6.92 16.77 6.43
CA GLY A 151 -7.40 17.80 5.52
C GLY A 151 -7.32 17.37 4.05
N ILE A 152 -6.19 16.76 3.64
CA ILE A 152 -6.02 16.20 2.29
C ILE A 152 -7.08 15.14 2.01
N ILE A 153 -7.33 14.23 2.96
CA ILE A 153 -8.36 13.19 2.81
C ILE A 153 -9.75 13.83 2.59
N VAL A 154 -10.10 14.85 3.38
CA VAL A 154 -11.38 15.55 3.26
C VAL A 154 -11.49 16.28 1.92
N VAL A 155 -10.46 17.04 1.51
CA VAL A 155 -10.45 17.78 0.24
C VAL A 155 -10.60 16.82 -0.94
N PHE A 156 -9.80 15.76 -0.99
CA PHE A 156 -9.87 14.77 -2.07
C PHE A 156 -11.22 14.04 -2.10
N ARG A 157 -11.85 13.81 -0.94
CA ARG A 157 -13.23 13.29 -0.90
C ARG A 157 -14.23 14.26 -1.53
N GLN A 158 -14.14 15.56 -1.25
CA GLN A 158 -15.04 16.54 -1.87
C GLN A 158 -14.82 16.65 -3.38
N VAL A 159 -13.57 16.62 -3.83
CA VAL A 159 -13.22 16.55 -5.26
C VAL A 159 -13.81 15.30 -5.89
N ALA A 160 -13.69 14.14 -5.24
CA ALA A 160 -14.26 12.88 -5.74
C ALA A 160 -15.78 12.95 -5.91
N LEU A 161 -16.48 13.52 -4.92
CA LEU A 161 -17.94 13.71 -4.98
C LEU A 161 -18.34 14.66 -6.11
N GLY A 162 -17.64 15.78 -6.25
CA GLY A 162 -17.90 16.76 -7.33
C GLY A 162 -17.66 16.18 -8.73
N LEU A 163 -16.62 15.36 -8.87
CA LEU A 163 -16.28 14.68 -10.13
C LEU A 163 -17.03 13.35 -10.33
N ARG A 164 -17.91 12.97 -9.39
CA ARG A 164 -18.65 11.68 -9.39
C ARG A 164 -17.73 10.47 -9.53
N VAL A 165 -16.51 10.56 -9.00
CA VAL A 165 -15.56 9.46 -8.92
C VAL A 165 -16.07 8.44 -7.90
N ARG A 166 -15.93 7.16 -8.24
CA ARG A 166 -16.35 6.04 -7.40
C ARG A 166 -15.16 5.39 -6.72
N GLU A 167 -15.41 4.74 -5.59
CA GLU A 167 -14.34 4.11 -4.81
C GLU A 167 -13.74 2.89 -5.53
N SER A 168 -12.45 2.65 -5.34
CA SER A 168 -11.83 1.39 -5.76
C SER A 168 -12.44 0.22 -4.97
N PRO A 169 -12.96 -0.83 -5.66
CA PRO A 169 -13.47 -2.04 -4.99
C PRO A 169 -12.40 -2.70 -4.12
N LEU A 170 -11.14 -2.67 -4.58
CA LEU A 170 -9.98 -3.25 -3.91
C LEU A 170 -9.65 -2.51 -2.61
N LEU A 171 -9.71 -1.16 -2.61
CA LEU A 171 -9.56 -0.38 -1.38
C LEU A 171 -10.69 -0.72 -0.39
N ARG A 172 -11.94 -0.78 -0.85
CA ARG A 172 -13.08 -1.09 0.02
C ARG A 172 -13.03 -2.51 0.60
N SER A 173 -12.48 -3.49 -0.15
CA SER A 173 -12.29 -4.85 0.35
C SER A 173 -11.21 -4.94 1.43
N LEU A 174 -10.25 -4.01 1.46
CA LEU A 174 -9.15 -3.97 2.42
C LEU A 174 -9.44 -3.17 3.69
N LEU A 175 -10.62 -2.56 3.84
CA LEU A 175 -10.96 -1.86 5.09
C LEU A 175 -11.42 -2.84 6.18
N PRO A 176 -10.98 -2.67 7.44
CA PRO A 176 -11.34 -3.55 8.54
C PRO A 176 -12.83 -3.44 8.92
N ARG A 177 -13.45 -4.56 9.29
CA ARG A 177 -14.88 -4.68 9.64
C ARG A 177 -15.08 -5.21 11.05
N THR A 178 -14.29 -6.19 11.48
CA THR A 178 -14.38 -6.79 12.82
C THR A 178 -13.45 -6.11 13.82
N ALA A 179 -13.62 -6.40 15.12
CA ALA A 179 -12.71 -5.89 16.16
C ALA A 179 -11.28 -6.46 15.99
N GLU A 180 -11.16 -7.73 15.62
CA GLU A 180 -9.88 -8.38 15.32
C GLU A 180 -9.18 -7.71 14.14
N GLU A 181 -9.89 -7.51 13.02
CA GLU A 181 -9.34 -6.83 11.85
C GLU A 181 -8.89 -5.40 12.16
N ARG A 182 -9.63 -4.67 13.00
CA ARG A 182 -9.22 -3.32 13.46
C ARG A 182 -7.95 -3.38 14.30
N GLY A 183 -7.80 -4.38 15.17
CA GLY A 183 -6.59 -4.59 15.96
C GLY A 183 -5.35 -4.84 15.09
N VAL A 184 -5.45 -5.73 14.11
CA VAL A 184 -4.34 -6.01 13.19
C VAL A 184 -4.10 -4.84 12.23
N PHE A 185 -5.14 -4.14 11.79
CA PHE A 185 -5.01 -2.93 10.99
C PHE A 185 -4.27 -1.81 11.75
N ALA A 186 -4.41 -1.73 13.07
CA ALA A 186 -3.65 -0.79 13.87
C ALA A 186 -2.14 -1.12 13.89
N ILE A 187 -1.79 -2.40 13.96
CA ILE A 187 -0.41 -2.86 13.82
C ILE A 187 0.12 -2.56 12.41
N LEU A 188 -0.71 -2.76 11.38
CA LEU A 188 -0.39 -2.40 10.00
C LEU A 188 -0.13 -0.90 9.84
N SER A 189 -0.96 -0.05 10.44
CA SER A 189 -0.81 1.41 10.41
C SER A 189 0.52 1.85 11.01
N LEU A 190 0.94 1.22 12.11
CA LEU A 190 2.25 1.46 12.71
C LEU A 190 3.39 0.97 11.81
N ALA A 191 3.26 -0.23 11.25
CA ALA A 191 4.27 -0.79 10.34
C ALA A 191 4.42 0.08 9.07
N ALA A 192 3.33 0.63 8.55
CA ALA A 192 3.33 1.56 7.41
C ALA A 192 4.01 2.88 7.78
N GLY A 193 3.54 3.52 8.88
CA GLY A 193 4.12 4.77 9.36
C GLY A 193 5.62 4.68 9.68
N VAL A 194 6.10 3.55 10.20
CA VAL A 194 7.54 3.34 10.41
C VAL A 194 8.25 2.96 9.11
N GLY A 195 7.83 1.87 8.47
CA GLY A 195 8.55 1.27 7.35
C GLY A 195 8.62 2.18 6.13
N GLU A 196 7.52 2.83 5.77
CA GLU A 196 7.47 3.70 4.59
C GLU A 196 8.16 5.04 4.82
N GLU A 197 8.03 5.63 6.01
CA GLU A 197 8.73 6.88 6.31
C GLU A 197 10.24 6.65 6.39
N VAL A 198 10.71 5.56 7.03
CA VAL A 198 12.13 5.20 7.03
C VAL A 198 12.64 4.93 5.60
N ALA A 199 11.89 4.21 4.77
CA ALA A 199 12.34 3.87 3.42
C ALA A 199 12.38 5.07 2.47
N TYR A 200 11.30 5.86 2.42
CA TYR A 200 11.16 6.91 1.40
C TYR A 200 11.65 8.27 1.90
N ARG A 201 11.49 8.60 3.18
CA ARG A 201 11.87 9.93 3.71
C ARG A 201 13.20 9.85 4.42
N GLY A 202 13.35 8.91 5.33
CA GLY A 202 14.60 8.72 6.06
C GLY A 202 15.75 8.28 5.16
N TYR A 203 15.54 7.31 4.28
CA TYR A 203 16.59 6.79 3.42
C TYR A 203 16.62 7.45 2.04
N ALA A 204 15.55 7.31 1.25
CA ALA A 204 15.63 7.67 -0.17
C ALA A 204 15.85 9.17 -0.41
N ILE A 205 15.22 10.05 0.38
CA ILE A 205 15.40 11.51 0.21
C ILE A 205 16.87 11.92 0.45
N PRO A 206 17.51 11.67 1.61
CA PRO A 206 18.90 12.06 1.84
C PRO A 206 19.87 11.54 0.78
N VAL A 207 19.69 10.29 0.32
CA VAL A 207 20.56 9.70 -0.72
C VAL A 207 20.32 10.33 -2.09
N LEU A 208 19.10 10.78 -2.40
CA LEU A 208 18.78 11.44 -3.66
C LEU A 208 19.16 12.93 -3.70
N ILE A 209 19.28 13.61 -2.56
CA ILE A 209 19.58 15.05 -2.49
C ILE A 209 20.83 15.43 -3.30
N PRO A 210 21.97 14.72 -3.22
CA PRO A 210 23.16 15.05 -4.01
C PRO A 210 22.97 14.91 -5.53
N VAL A 211 21.98 14.12 -5.97
CA VAL A 211 21.75 13.80 -7.39
C VAL A 211 20.71 14.73 -8.03
N VAL A 212 19.61 15.00 -7.32
CA VAL A 212 18.45 15.72 -7.87
C VAL A 212 18.03 16.94 -7.04
N GLY A 213 18.76 17.26 -5.97
CA GLY A 213 18.41 18.32 -5.02
C GLY A 213 17.25 17.93 -4.09
N SER A 214 17.03 18.72 -3.04
CA SER A 214 15.98 18.47 -2.04
C SER A 214 14.57 18.51 -2.61
N VAL A 215 14.28 19.47 -3.49
CA VAL A 215 12.98 19.57 -4.17
C VAL A 215 12.77 18.39 -5.12
N GLY A 216 13.79 18.01 -5.90
CA GLY A 216 13.69 16.86 -6.80
C GLY A 216 13.48 15.54 -6.05
N ALA A 217 14.21 15.33 -4.95
CA ALA A 217 14.08 14.15 -4.10
C ALA A 217 12.69 14.06 -3.44
N LEU A 218 12.15 15.18 -2.96
CA LEU A 218 10.79 15.26 -2.42
C LEU A 218 9.76 14.90 -3.48
N LEU A 219 9.82 15.52 -4.66
CA LEU A 219 8.83 15.30 -5.73
C LEU A 219 8.89 13.86 -6.25
N LEU A 220 10.10 13.31 -6.44
CA LEU A 220 10.30 11.96 -6.94
C LEU A 220 9.75 10.91 -5.98
N THR A 221 10.15 10.97 -4.69
CA THR A 221 9.69 9.99 -3.69
C THR A 221 8.20 10.11 -3.43
N SER A 222 7.63 11.31 -3.49
CA SER A 222 6.18 11.53 -3.34
C SER A 222 5.38 10.97 -4.52
N ALA A 223 5.86 11.15 -5.76
CA ALA A 223 5.23 10.56 -6.94
C ALA A 223 5.26 9.03 -6.88
N VAL A 224 6.41 8.44 -6.51
CA VAL A 224 6.55 7.00 -6.28
C VAL A 224 5.60 6.52 -5.20
N PHE A 225 5.53 7.23 -4.08
CA PHE A 225 4.60 6.92 -2.97
C PHE A 225 3.14 6.90 -3.43
N GLY A 226 2.76 7.82 -4.33
CA GLY A 226 1.48 7.80 -5.02
C GLY A 226 1.24 6.49 -5.79
N VAL A 227 2.21 6.09 -6.62
CA VAL A 227 2.12 4.89 -7.46
C VAL A 227 2.04 3.60 -6.65
N LEU A 228 2.71 3.51 -5.49
CA LEU A 228 2.58 2.35 -4.58
C LEU A 228 1.13 2.10 -4.16
N HIS A 229 0.33 3.17 -4.13
CA HIS A 229 -1.08 3.16 -3.78
C HIS A 229 -2.02 3.06 -4.99
N VAL A 230 -1.52 2.60 -6.14
CA VAL A 230 -2.29 2.40 -7.38
C VAL A 230 -3.56 1.57 -7.20
N TYR A 231 -3.58 0.66 -6.20
CA TYR A 231 -4.77 -0.12 -5.84
C TYR A 231 -5.97 0.75 -5.39
N GLN A 232 -5.72 1.99 -4.97
CA GLN A 232 -6.75 2.97 -4.58
C GLN A 232 -7.38 3.69 -5.79
N GLY A 233 -6.91 3.42 -7.01
CA GLY A 233 -7.34 4.09 -8.23
C GLY A 233 -6.65 5.44 -8.44
N THR A 234 -6.91 6.08 -9.58
CA THR A 234 -6.20 7.29 -10.03
C THR A 234 -6.27 8.44 -9.03
N LEU A 235 -7.45 8.72 -8.45
CA LEU A 235 -7.57 9.76 -7.44
C LEU A 235 -6.83 9.42 -6.15
N GLY A 236 -6.78 8.13 -5.80
CA GLY A 236 -5.98 7.61 -4.69
C GLY A 236 -4.50 7.88 -4.87
N ILE A 237 -3.94 7.63 -6.07
CA ILE A 237 -2.54 7.93 -6.42
C ILE A 237 -2.21 9.40 -6.19
N PHE A 238 -3.05 10.32 -6.67
CA PHE A 238 -2.81 11.76 -6.47
C PHE A 238 -2.93 12.15 -5.00
N ARG A 239 -3.94 11.63 -4.29
CA ARG A 239 -4.13 11.88 -2.85
C ARG A 239 -2.91 11.45 -2.06
N THR A 240 -2.42 10.23 -2.27
CA THR A 240 -1.27 9.70 -1.54
C THR A 240 0.03 10.35 -1.98
N ALA A 241 0.17 10.79 -3.24
CA ALA A 241 1.31 11.60 -3.65
C ALA A 241 1.37 12.95 -2.92
N VAL A 242 0.23 13.65 -2.79
CA VAL A 242 0.14 14.92 -2.02
C VAL A 242 0.37 14.68 -0.53
N MET A 243 -0.18 13.61 0.02
CA MET A 243 0.13 13.17 1.40
C MET A 243 1.64 12.95 1.56
N GLY A 244 2.25 12.27 0.59
CA GLY A 244 3.66 11.94 0.65
C GLY A 244 4.56 13.17 0.58
N ALA A 245 4.20 14.14 -0.25
CA ALA A 245 4.88 15.43 -0.32
C ALA A 245 4.73 16.24 0.97
N THR A 246 3.58 16.14 1.64
CA THR A 246 3.34 16.81 2.93
C THR A 246 4.23 16.23 4.02
N LEU A 247 4.30 14.90 4.13
CA LEU A 247 5.17 14.22 5.10
C LEU A 247 6.66 14.46 4.80
N ALA A 248 7.06 14.39 3.51
CA ALA A 248 8.42 14.69 3.08
C ALA A 248 8.83 16.14 3.35
N GLY A 249 7.93 17.10 3.09
CA GLY A 249 8.14 18.51 3.42
C GLY A 249 8.28 18.72 4.93
N GLY A 250 7.42 18.09 5.74
CA GLY A 250 7.52 18.09 7.20
C GLY A 250 8.85 17.55 7.70
N PHE A 251 9.31 16.43 7.14
CA PHE A 251 10.62 15.85 7.44
C PHE A 251 11.76 16.83 7.11
N LEU A 252 11.82 17.35 5.88
CA LEU A 252 12.89 18.25 5.45
C LEU A 252 12.92 19.58 6.22
N LEU A 253 11.75 20.12 6.58
CA LEU A 253 11.64 21.39 7.30
C LEU A 253 11.90 21.24 8.80
N SER A 254 11.49 20.13 9.40
CA SER A 254 11.71 19.87 10.83
C SER A 254 13.09 19.28 11.12
N GLY A 255 13.73 18.65 10.13
CA GLY A 255 14.98 17.90 10.31
C GLY A 255 14.80 16.59 11.08
N SER A 256 13.56 16.16 11.36
CA SER A 256 13.24 14.95 12.12
C SER A 256 12.18 14.11 11.43
N LEU A 257 12.42 12.81 11.38
CA LEU A 257 11.53 11.82 10.80
C LEU A 257 10.41 11.41 11.78
N LEU A 258 10.64 11.57 13.09
CA LEU A 258 9.73 11.07 14.12
C LEU A 258 8.31 11.69 14.04
N PRO A 259 8.14 13.01 13.83
CA PRO A 259 6.81 13.58 13.64
C PRO A 259 6.08 13.00 12.43
N ALA A 260 6.78 12.73 11.33
CA ALA A 260 6.19 12.13 10.13
C ALA A 260 5.74 10.68 10.37
N ILE A 261 6.56 9.87 11.05
CA ILE A 261 6.21 8.49 11.44
C ILE A 261 4.92 8.46 12.26
N ILE A 262 4.83 9.31 13.28
CA ILE A 262 3.66 9.36 14.18
C ILE A 262 2.45 9.90 13.44
N ALA A 263 2.62 10.97 12.66
CA ALA A 263 1.53 11.56 11.88
C ALA A 263 0.97 10.56 10.86
N HIS A 264 1.82 9.87 10.12
CA HIS A 264 1.40 8.84 9.15
C HIS A 264 0.63 7.71 9.84
N THR A 265 1.19 7.15 10.93
CA THR A 265 0.50 6.13 11.74
C THR A 265 -0.87 6.60 12.20
N ALA A 266 -0.95 7.84 12.72
CA ALA A 266 -2.20 8.42 13.20
C ALA A 266 -3.22 8.63 12.06
N ILE A 267 -2.78 9.14 10.91
CA ILE A 267 -3.65 9.34 9.74
C ILE A 267 -4.27 8.01 9.31
N ASP A 268 -3.49 6.94 9.21
CA ASP A 268 -3.97 5.61 8.82
C ASP A 268 -4.99 5.05 9.82
N LEU A 269 -4.70 5.15 11.12
CA LEU A 269 -5.62 4.73 12.17
C LEU A 269 -6.94 5.49 12.11
N LEU A 270 -6.88 6.81 12.02
CA LEU A 270 -8.06 7.67 12.01
C LEU A 270 -8.89 7.42 10.73
N ALA A 271 -8.25 7.40 9.56
CA ALA A 271 -8.92 7.21 8.29
C ALA A 271 -9.48 5.78 8.12
N GLY A 272 -8.71 4.77 8.50
CA GLY A 272 -9.04 3.35 8.30
C GLY A 272 -9.96 2.75 9.36
N ILE A 273 -9.96 3.27 10.59
CA ILE A 273 -10.79 2.74 11.70
C ILE A 273 -11.93 3.68 12.07
N LEU A 274 -11.65 4.98 12.29
CA LEU A 274 -12.65 5.88 12.88
C LEU A 274 -13.58 6.52 11.85
N ILE A 275 -13.06 6.84 10.66
CA ILE A 275 -13.79 7.64 9.67
C ILE A 275 -14.09 6.82 8.40
N ALA A 276 -13.65 5.56 8.33
CA ALA A 276 -13.79 4.70 7.15
C ALA A 276 -15.22 4.67 6.58
N ASP A 277 -16.23 4.44 7.43
CA ASP A 277 -17.62 4.35 6.97
C ASP A 277 -18.20 5.69 6.46
N LYS A 278 -17.62 6.83 6.87
CA LYS A 278 -18.03 8.17 6.42
C LYS A 278 -17.24 8.65 5.19
N LEU A 279 -16.02 8.11 5.00
CA LEU A 279 -15.11 8.50 3.93
C LEU A 279 -15.31 7.71 2.64
N LEU A 280 -15.86 6.50 2.71
CA LEU A 280 -16.11 5.66 1.55
C LEU A 280 -17.06 6.32 0.54
N LEU A 281 -16.63 6.39 -0.73
CA LEU A 281 -17.47 6.81 -1.84
C LEU A 281 -18.43 5.68 -2.28
N PRO A 282 -19.48 5.99 -3.07
CA PRO A 282 -20.35 4.99 -3.68
C PRO A 282 -19.57 3.98 -4.55
N LEU A 283 -20.06 2.73 -4.62
CA LEU A 283 -19.45 1.64 -5.39
C LEU A 283 -19.63 1.79 -6.90
N ASN A 284 -18.69 1.21 -7.65
CA ASN A 284 -18.87 0.91 -9.08
C ASN A 284 -19.94 -0.17 -9.29
N SER A 285 -21.03 0.18 -9.96
CA SER A 285 -22.16 -0.69 -10.30
C SER A 285 -21.90 -1.68 -11.46
N HIS A 286 -20.65 -2.01 -11.78
CA HIS A 286 -20.35 -3.00 -12.83
C HIS A 286 -19.79 -4.26 -12.18
N GLY A 287 -20.64 -5.28 -12.02
CA GLY A 287 -20.21 -6.62 -11.57
C GLY A 287 -21.27 -7.53 -10.97
N VAL A 288 -22.48 -7.06 -10.66
CA VAL A 288 -23.58 -7.96 -10.24
C VAL A 288 -24.74 -7.70 -11.18
N GLY A 289 -25.00 -8.66 -12.07
CA GLY A 289 -26.20 -8.67 -12.88
C GLY A 289 -27.42 -8.50 -11.97
N GLY A 290 -28.32 -7.60 -12.36
CA GLY A 290 -29.57 -7.37 -11.66
C GLY A 290 -30.29 -8.69 -11.45
N VAL A 291 -30.45 -9.06 -10.19
CA VAL A 291 -31.58 -9.89 -9.78
C VAL A 291 -32.52 -8.93 -9.08
N ASP A 292 -33.59 -8.64 -9.81
CA ASP A 292 -34.72 -7.83 -9.44
C ASP A 292 -35.32 -8.36 -8.13
N GLU A 293 -35.22 -7.59 -7.04
CA GLU A 293 -36.02 -7.77 -5.83
C GLU A 293 -37.41 -7.20 -6.10
N THR A 294 -38.21 -7.90 -6.90
CA THR A 294 -39.64 -7.63 -7.04
C THR A 294 -40.43 -8.92 -7.08
N LEU A 295 -40.43 -9.70 -6.00
CA LEU A 295 -41.50 -10.66 -5.69
C LEU A 295 -41.62 -10.83 -4.17
N GLN A 296 -42.08 -9.77 -3.50
CA GLN A 296 -42.75 -9.85 -2.21
C GLN A 296 -43.79 -8.74 -2.13
N GLU A 297 -44.92 -8.93 -2.82
CA GLU A 297 -46.25 -8.39 -2.50
C GLU A 297 -47.24 -8.80 -3.61
N SER A 298 -47.88 -9.96 -3.42
CA SER A 298 -49.28 -10.26 -3.80
C SER A 298 -49.63 -11.69 -3.37
#